data_AF-A0A433TV66-F1
#
_entry.id   AF-A0A433TV66-F1
#
_cell.length_a   1.000
_cell.length_b   1.000
_cell.length_c   1.000
_cell.angle_alpha   90.00
_cell.angle_beta   90.00
_cell.angle_gamma   90.00
#
_symmetry.space_group_name_H-M   'P 1'
#
loop_
_entity.id
_entity.type
_entity.pdbx_description
1 polymer ?
#
loop_
_entity_poly.entity_id
_entity_poly.type
_entity_poly.pdbx_seq_one_letter_code
_entity_poly.pdbx_strand_id
1 'polypeptide(L)'
;MGSKRPVTPSNLPPPPGQKVYNDPGYERRWWLRMAAHVTIMGLLSFLFLKYGHLLGLWSSTSAQDLFSVVIDAGSTGSRVSVFHFKAKSGDFDDHNGVRLESEYFQSVEPGISSYSKHPQEAANSLKPMLKRSLKHVPKELQDQTMVILKATAGLRLLPTSKADAILSKVRQLLVSSPYYLPDPSKVMVMSGEEEGLYGWVTVNFLLDLLWDEDTENTVTTFDLGGGSIQVTFEVSHKQLDDCPVKDMYRVKLMHGSFNVFTHSYLGYGLKSARFGILGGRENPILDDPHDETRSHLLQEGWIAMHSECFGKEIMFDFTHGEFNYTVRGDNPNLDLLPVVEDRVKTFVAEAGFTRSTALQARDLHLFSYFFDVARWARLIPWSEHLYTLTPESYHKAAKTYCLQNNFSEKRPFLCIDLVYIYVFLTEGVGLPKDKPLMVESKLLGREVSWSLGAALSTLSDGFFYEKLSLV
;
A
#
# COMPACT_ATOMS: atom_id res chain seq x y z
N MET A 1 72.64 -62.06 7.84
CA MET A 1 73.48 -61.85 9.04
C MET A 1 72.53 -61.99 10.22
N GLY A 2 72.43 -63.11 10.95
CA GLY A 2 73.48 -63.79 11.71
C GLY A 2 74.02 -62.82 12.77
N SER A 3 74.04 -63.04 14.07
CA SER A 3 73.83 -64.19 14.95
C SER A 3 74.07 -63.64 16.38
N LYS A 4 73.31 -64.09 17.39
CA LYS A 4 73.81 -64.55 18.73
C LYS A 4 72.65 -64.62 19.75
N ARG A 5 72.37 -65.86 20.19
CA ARG A 5 71.74 -66.25 21.47
C ARG A 5 72.82 -66.22 22.59
N PRO A 6 72.58 -66.70 23.84
CA PRO A 6 71.45 -66.56 24.79
C PRO A 6 71.94 -66.15 26.21
N VAL A 7 71.03 -65.83 27.14
CA VAL A 7 71.22 -66.10 28.59
C VAL A 7 69.86 -66.47 29.23
N THR A 8 69.85 -67.55 30.00
CA THR A 8 68.82 -68.07 30.94
C THR A 8 69.49 -68.22 32.34
N PRO A 9 68.85 -68.62 33.47
CA PRO A 9 67.43 -68.84 33.83
C PRO A 9 67.01 -68.26 35.22
N SER A 10 65.71 -68.36 35.56
CA SER A 10 65.15 -68.95 36.81
C SER A 10 64.01 -68.19 37.54
N ASN A 11 62.90 -68.92 37.71
CA ASN A 11 61.93 -69.00 38.82
C ASN A 11 61.16 -67.75 39.31
N LEU A 12 59.86 -67.67 38.99
CA LEU A 12 58.77 -67.25 39.90
C LEU A 12 57.43 -67.96 39.51
N PRO A 13 56.58 -68.36 40.47
CA PRO A 13 55.34 -69.12 40.22
C PRO A 13 54.18 -68.24 39.69
N PRO A 14 53.18 -68.82 38.99
CA PRO A 14 52.05 -68.05 38.45
C PRO A 14 51.00 -67.72 39.53
N PRO A 15 50.31 -66.56 39.44
CA PRO A 15 49.21 -66.20 40.33
C PRO A 15 47.89 -66.90 39.94
N PRO A 16 46.94 -67.08 40.88
CA PRO A 16 45.81 -67.98 40.70
C PRO A 16 44.60 -67.33 40.00
N GLY A 17 44.06 -68.07 39.03
CA GLY A 17 42.61 -68.29 38.85
C GLY A 17 41.74 -67.14 38.33
N GLN A 18 41.51 -67.12 37.01
CA GLN A 18 40.23 -66.67 36.43
C GLN A 18 39.45 -67.89 35.95
N LYS A 19 38.38 -68.23 36.67
CA LYS A 19 37.38 -69.20 36.24
C LYS A 19 36.62 -68.64 35.04
N VAL A 20 36.85 -69.19 33.86
CA VAL A 20 35.95 -69.03 32.70
C VAL A 20 34.67 -69.83 33.01
N TYR A 21 33.60 -69.13 33.35
CA TYR A 21 32.26 -69.73 33.43
C TYR A 21 31.69 -69.83 32.01
N ASN A 22 31.89 -70.97 31.35
CA ASN A 22 31.05 -71.37 30.22
C ASN A 22 29.72 -71.90 30.79
N ASP A 23 28.77 -71.01 31.08
CA ASP A 23 27.37 -71.35 31.35
C ASP A 23 26.59 -71.31 30.02
N PRO A 24 26.18 -72.45 29.44
CA PRO A 24 25.38 -72.50 28.21
C PRO A 24 24.04 -71.75 28.31
N GLY A 25 23.55 -71.51 29.53
CA GLY A 25 22.34 -70.73 29.79
C GLY A 25 22.55 -69.21 29.78
N TYR A 26 23.79 -68.71 29.91
CA TYR A 26 24.08 -67.28 29.96
C TYR A 26 23.88 -66.61 28.58
N GLU A 27 24.49 -67.17 27.54
CA GLU A 27 24.31 -66.75 26.14
C GLU A 27 22.82 -66.71 25.77
N ARG A 28 22.09 -67.79 26.06
CA ARG A 28 20.65 -67.88 25.75
C ARG A 28 19.84 -66.81 26.47
N ARG A 29 20.13 -66.51 27.73
CA ARG A 29 19.47 -65.43 28.49
C ARG A 29 19.84 -64.04 27.95
N TRP A 30 21.07 -63.87 27.46
CA TRP A 30 21.54 -62.62 26.86
C TRP A 30 20.82 -62.34 25.52
N TRP A 31 20.74 -63.34 24.64
CA TRP A 31 20.00 -63.24 23.38
C TRP A 31 18.49 -63.03 23.58
N LEU A 32 17.88 -63.67 24.58
CA LEU A 32 16.48 -63.45 24.93
C LEU A 32 16.23 -62.02 25.44
N ARG A 33 17.15 -61.46 26.23
CA ARG A 33 17.06 -60.06 26.69
C ARG A 33 17.24 -59.07 25.53
N MET A 34 18.17 -59.34 24.62
CA MET A 34 18.36 -58.51 23.42
C MET A 34 17.14 -58.56 22.49
N ALA A 35 16.59 -59.74 22.24
CA ALA A 35 15.36 -59.89 21.45
C ALA A 35 14.18 -59.14 22.07
N ALA A 36 14.01 -59.22 23.40
CA ALA A 36 12.99 -58.46 24.11
C ALA A 36 13.18 -56.94 23.98
N HIS A 37 14.41 -56.43 24.11
CA HIS A 37 14.69 -55.00 23.95
C HIS A 37 14.40 -54.50 22.53
N VAL A 38 14.82 -55.25 21.51
CA VAL A 38 14.55 -54.91 20.10
C VAL A 38 13.05 -54.93 19.83
N THR A 39 12.32 -55.90 20.38
CA THR A 39 10.86 -55.99 20.20
C THR A 39 10.13 -54.84 20.90
N ILE A 40 10.56 -54.46 22.11
CA ILE A 40 10.01 -53.32 22.85
C ILE A 40 10.30 -52.01 22.12
N MET A 41 11.53 -51.79 21.64
CA MET A 41 11.86 -50.59 20.85
C MET A 41 11.12 -50.53 19.52
N GLY A 42 10.88 -51.67 18.87
CA GLY A 42 10.04 -51.77 17.68
C GLY A 42 8.58 -51.42 17.96
N LEU A 43 8.01 -51.94 19.05
CA LEU A 43 6.64 -51.61 19.49
C LEU A 43 6.51 -50.14 19.89
N LEU A 44 7.47 -49.58 20.63
CA LEU A 44 7.47 -48.16 20.99
C LEU A 44 7.59 -47.27 19.76
N SER A 45 8.46 -47.60 18.81
CA SER A 45 8.56 -46.88 17.53
C SER A 45 7.27 -46.96 16.72
N PHE A 46 6.62 -48.13 16.66
CA PHE A 46 5.35 -48.32 15.97
C PHE A 46 4.20 -47.57 16.65
N LEU A 47 4.13 -47.59 17.98
CA LEU A 47 3.17 -46.82 18.76
C LEU A 47 3.40 -45.32 18.60
N PHE A 48 4.66 -44.88 18.55
CA PHE A 48 5.03 -43.49 18.30
C PHE A 48 4.64 -43.03 16.89
N LEU A 49 4.86 -43.87 15.87
CA LEU A 49 4.42 -43.60 14.49
C LEU A 49 2.89 -43.59 14.35
N LYS A 50 2.19 -44.48 15.06
CA LYS A 50 0.73 -44.64 14.94
C LYS A 50 -0.07 -43.65 15.78
N TYR A 51 0.44 -43.28 16.96
CA TYR A 51 -0.28 -42.47 17.95
C TYR A 51 0.44 -41.17 18.32
N GLY A 52 1.60 -40.86 17.73
CA GLY A 52 2.31 -39.59 17.92
C GLY A 52 1.48 -38.35 17.58
N HIS A 53 0.53 -38.48 16.64
CA HIS A 53 -0.47 -37.45 16.32
C HIS A 53 -1.46 -37.17 17.47
N LEU A 54 -1.86 -38.19 18.24
CA LEU A 54 -2.77 -38.06 19.39
C LEU A 54 -2.07 -37.45 20.62
N LEU A 55 -0.75 -37.57 20.71
CA LEU A 55 0.08 -36.98 21.76
C LEU A 55 0.59 -35.57 21.43
N GLY A 56 0.18 -34.99 20.28
CA GLY A 56 0.65 -33.66 19.85
C GLY A 56 2.14 -33.58 19.46
N LEU A 57 2.84 -34.72 19.43
CA LEU A 57 4.27 -34.82 19.08
C LEU A 57 4.54 -34.66 17.59
N TRP A 58 3.47 -34.72 16.78
CA TRP A 58 3.46 -34.33 15.37
C TRP A 58 2.51 -33.14 15.20
N SER A 59 2.71 -32.08 15.99
CA SER A 59 2.25 -30.77 15.55
C SER A 59 3.19 -30.35 14.43
N SER A 60 2.76 -30.56 13.19
CA SER A 60 3.13 -29.56 12.19
C SER A 60 2.43 -28.31 12.68
N THR A 61 3.14 -27.39 13.32
CA THR A 61 2.73 -25.99 13.39
C THR A 61 2.68 -25.53 11.93
N SER A 62 1.55 -25.84 11.28
CA SER A 62 1.22 -25.30 9.98
C SER A 62 1.29 -23.81 10.15
N ALA A 63 2.19 -23.14 9.42
CA ALA A 63 2.24 -21.68 9.37
C ALA A 63 0.80 -21.19 9.20
N GLN A 64 0.25 -20.56 10.22
CA GLN A 64 -1.17 -20.26 10.28
C GLN A 64 -1.47 -19.25 9.16
N ASP A 65 -2.45 -19.58 8.31
CA ASP A 65 -2.84 -18.75 7.18
C ASP A 65 -3.77 -17.63 7.68
N LEU A 66 -3.41 -16.38 7.43
CA LEU A 66 -4.26 -15.22 7.74
C LEU A 66 -4.72 -14.53 6.47
N PHE A 67 -5.97 -14.14 6.45
CA PHE A 67 -6.56 -13.41 5.35
C PHE A 67 -7.14 -12.09 5.83
N SER A 68 -7.05 -11.07 4.97
CA SER A 68 -7.67 -9.77 5.17
C SER A 68 -8.25 -9.27 3.86
N VAL A 69 -9.46 -8.72 3.90
CA VAL A 69 -10.14 -8.15 2.73
C VAL A 69 -10.29 -6.65 2.93
N VAL A 70 -9.67 -5.88 2.04
CA VAL A 70 -9.70 -4.42 2.09
C VAL A 70 -10.42 -3.90 0.86
N ILE A 71 -11.43 -3.05 1.07
CA ILE A 71 -12.08 -2.33 -0.01
C ILE A 71 -11.64 -0.86 0.03
N ASP A 72 -10.90 -0.45 -0.99
CA ASP A 72 -10.57 0.95 -1.26
C ASP A 72 -11.71 1.59 -2.05
N ALA A 73 -12.41 2.51 -1.41
CA ALA A 73 -13.49 3.28 -2.01
C ALA A 73 -12.98 4.66 -2.48
N GLY A 74 -12.24 4.64 -3.58
CA GLY A 74 -11.71 5.82 -4.25
C GLY A 74 -12.76 6.70 -4.95
N SER A 75 -12.34 7.91 -5.36
CA SER A 75 -13.21 8.86 -6.06
C SER A 75 -13.58 8.41 -7.47
N THR A 76 -12.66 7.77 -8.19
CA THR A 76 -12.86 7.35 -9.60
C THR A 76 -13.37 5.93 -9.73
N GLY A 77 -13.08 5.08 -8.77
CA GLY A 77 -13.40 3.65 -8.78
C GLY A 77 -13.28 3.07 -7.38
N SER A 78 -13.76 1.86 -7.21
CA SER A 78 -13.59 1.09 -5.97
C SER A 78 -12.83 -0.20 -6.26
N ARG A 79 -12.00 -0.62 -5.32
CA ARG A 79 -11.08 -1.76 -5.48
C ARG A 79 -11.24 -2.70 -4.30
N VAL A 80 -11.23 -4.00 -4.55
CA VAL A 80 -11.11 -5.02 -3.51
C VAL A 80 -9.74 -5.69 -3.61
N SER A 81 -9.07 -5.78 -2.47
CA SER A 81 -7.85 -6.55 -2.30
C SER A 81 -8.10 -7.67 -1.28
N VAL A 82 -7.68 -8.90 -1.62
CA VAL A 82 -7.60 -10.02 -0.67
C VAL A 82 -6.14 -10.31 -0.44
N PHE A 83 -5.69 -10.15 0.79
CA PHE A 83 -4.32 -10.42 1.19
C PHE A 83 -4.26 -11.73 1.96
N HIS A 84 -3.26 -12.55 1.64
CA HIS A 84 -2.95 -13.79 2.32
C HIS A 84 -1.57 -13.70 2.93
N PHE A 85 -1.51 -13.78 4.25
CA PHE A 85 -0.28 -13.71 5.03
C PHE A 85 0.04 -15.06 5.68
N LYS A 86 1.33 -15.27 5.93
CA LYS A 86 1.86 -16.34 6.78
C LYS A 86 2.82 -15.75 7.81
N ALA A 87 2.83 -16.32 9.01
CA ALA A 87 3.87 -16.04 10.00
C ALA A 87 5.26 -16.42 9.44
N LYS A 88 6.28 -15.58 9.67
CA LYS A 88 7.65 -15.87 9.21
C LYS A 88 8.29 -17.05 9.96
N SER A 89 8.00 -17.24 11.26
CA SER A 89 8.56 -18.32 12.09
C SER A 89 7.57 -19.43 12.48
N GLY A 90 6.37 -19.46 11.88
CA GLY A 90 5.38 -20.52 12.10
C GLY A 90 4.46 -20.34 13.32
N ASP A 91 4.70 -19.32 14.14
CA ASP A 91 3.80 -18.86 15.21
C ASP A 91 3.61 -17.33 15.09
N PHE A 92 2.40 -16.84 15.40
CA PHE A 92 2.07 -15.41 15.43
C PHE A 92 2.43 -14.72 16.74
N ASP A 93 2.66 -15.50 17.81
CA ASP A 93 3.21 -15.00 19.08
C ASP A 93 4.72 -14.77 19.02
N ASP A 94 5.38 -15.22 17.94
CA ASP A 94 6.82 -15.13 17.79
C ASP A 94 7.22 -13.88 17.00
N HIS A 95 8.21 -13.18 17.52
CA HIS A 95 8.59 -11.79 17.24
C HIS A 95 9.11 -11.50 15.81
N ASN A 96 8.86 -12.37 14.83
CA ASN A 96 9.54 -12.39 13.53
C ASN A 96 8.72 -11.81 12.37
N GLY A 97 7.54 -11.22 12.61
CA GLY A 97 6.73 -10.55 11.59
C GLY A 97 5.95 -11.49 10.67
N VAL A 98 5.29 -10.91 9.67
CA VAL A 98 4.49 -11.63 8.66
C VAL A 98 5.07 -11.45 7.27
N ARG A 99 4.79 -12.40 6.37
CA ARG A 99 5.09 -12.27 4.94
C ARG A 99 3.82 -12.35 4.11
N LEU A 100 3.75 -11.56 3.05
CA LEU A 100 2.64 -11.62 2.09
C LEU A 100 2.87 -12.78 1.10
N GLU A 101 2.05 -13.82 1.21
CA GLU A 101 2.08 -14.99 0.33
C GLU A 101 1.42 -14.69 -1.01
N SER A 102 0.21 -14.13 -0.98
CA SER A 102 -0.52 -13.80 -2.20
C SER A 102 -1.43 -12.59 -2.02
N GLU A 103 -1.72 -11.97 -3.16
CA GLU A 103 -2.63 -10.83 -3.29
C GLU A 103 -3.57 -11.11 -4.46
N TYR A 104 -4.86 -10.92 -4.25
CA TYR A 104 -5.84 -10.78 -5.31
C TYR A 104 -6.34 -9.35 -5.35
N PHE A 105 -6.38 -8.75 -6.54
CA PHE A 105 -6.83 -7.38 -6.75
C PHE A 105 -7.90 -7.31 -7.85
N GLN A 106 -8.90 -6.47 -7.64
CA GLN A 106 -9.93 -6.17 -8.63
C GLN A 106 -10.55 -4.80 -8.43
N SER A 107 -10.84 -4.10 -9.52
CA SER A 107 -11.52 -2.80 -9.52
C SER A 107 -12.89 -2.81 -10.20
N VAL A 108 -13.70 -1.81 -9.85
CA VAL A 108 -14.94 -1.40 -10.51
C VAL A 108 -15.00 0.12 -10.64
N GLU A 109 -15.67 0.61 -11.68
CA GLU A 109 -15.94 2.04 -11.91
C GLU A 109 -17.43 2.25 -12.23
N PRO A 110 -18.02 3.42 -11.90
CA PRO A 110 -17.40 4.53 -11.14
C PRO A 110 -17.30 4.23 -9.63
N GLY A 111 -16.55 5.06 -8.90
CA GLY A 111 -16.41 4.95 -7.45
C GLY A 111 -17.71 5.25 -6.69
N ILE A 112 -17.82 4.80 -5.43
CA ILE A 112 -19.07 4.91 -4.64
C ILE A 112 -19.55 6.36 -4.43
N SER A 113 -18.66 7.35 -4.50
CA SER A 113 -18.99 8.77 -4.40
C SER A 113 -19.91 9.26 -5.53
N SER A 114 -19.88 8.60 -6.70
CA SER A 114 -20.73 8.95 -7.86
C SER A 114 -22.21 8.62 -7.64
N TYR A 115 -22.54 7.83 -6.61
CA TYR A 115 -23.90 7.44 -6.27
C TYR A 115 -24.48 8.27 -5.11
N SER A 116 -24.03 9.53 -4.96
CA SER A 116 -24.45 10.44 -3.87
C SER A 116 -25.97 10.63 -3.79
N LYS A 117 -26.68 10.49 -4.92
CA LYS A 117 -28.14 10.55 -5.03
C LYS A 117 -28.83 9.19 -4.88
N HIS A 118 -28.10 8.09 -5.02
CA HIS A 118 -28.63 6.71 -4.99
C HIS A 118 -27.78 5.78 -4.11
N PRO A 119 -27.77 5.95 -2.77
CA PRO A 119 -26.90 5.20 -1.86
C PRO A 119 -26.97 3.67 -1.96
N GLN A 120 -28.15 3.13 -2.32
CA GLN A 120 -28.30 1.68 -2.50
C GLN A 120 -27.54 1.15 -3.71
N GLU A 121 -27.42 1.94 -4.77
CA GLU A 121 -26.64 1.60 -5.97
C GLU A 121 -25.15 1.60 -5.68
N ALA A 122 -24.69 2.49 -4.78
CA ALA A 122 -23.32 2.49 -4.27
C ALA A 122 -22.93 1.15 -3.65
N ALA A 123 -23.83 0.52 -2.87
CA ALA A 123 -23.59 -0.82 -2.33
C ALA A 123 -23.71 -1.90 -3.41
N ASN A 124 -24.69 -1.78 -4.31
CA ASN A 124 -24.87 -2.76 -5.38
C ASN A 124 -23.66 -2.85 -6.32
N SER A 125 -22.96 -1.73 -6.57
CA SER A 125 -21.77 -1.70 -7.42
C SER A 125 -20.59 -2.51 -6.85
N LEU A 126 -20.53 -2.71 -5.53
CA LEU A 126 -19.48 -3.49 -4.85
C LEU A 126 -19.76 -5.00 -4.83
N LYS A 127 -21.02 -5.43 -4.99
CA LYS A 127 -21.41 -6.85 -4.95
C LYS A 127 -20.60 -7.76 -5.89
N PRO A 128 -20.34 -7.38 -7.16
CA PRO A 128 -19.61 -8.25 -8.08
C PRO A 128 -18.18 -8.52 -7.65
N MET A 129 -17.49 -7.54 -7.06
CA MET A 129 -16.11 -7.71 -6.62
C MET A 129 -16.02 -8.45 -5.27
N LEU A 130 -16.93 -8.17 -4.35
CA LEU A 130 -17.08 -8.92 -3.10
C LEU A 130 -17.40 -10.40 -3.33
N LYS A 131 -18.24 -10.71 -4.34
CA LYS A 131 -18.51 -12.11 -4.71
C LYS A 131 -17.29 -12.81 -5.29
N ARG A 132 -16.45 -12.08 -6.05
CA ARG A 132 -15.23 -12.63 -6.66
C ARG A 132 -14.14 -12.85 -5.62
N SER A 133 -14.00 -11.96 -4.63
CA SER A 133 -13.02 -12.09 -3.56
C SER A 133 -13.19 -13.38 -2.74
N LEU A 134 -14.43 -13.88 -2.58
CA LEU A 134 -14.71 -15.14 -1.87
C LEU A 134 -14.02 -16.36 -2.49
N LYS A 135 -13.64 -16.31 -3.77
CA LYS A 135 -12.90 -17.41 -4.42
C LYS A 135 -11.43 -17.48 -4.00
N HIS A 136 -10.93 -16.42 -3.37
CA HIS A 136 -9.53 -16.28 -2.95
C HIS A 136 -9.33 -16.49 -1.44
N VAL A 137 -10.40 -16.82 -0.72
CA VAL A 137 -10.37 -17.16 0.71
C VAL A 137 -11.00 -18.55 0.90
N PRO A 138 -10.29 -19.52 1.51
CA PRO A 138 -10.83 -20.85 1.81
C PRO A 138 -12.16 -20.77 2.54
N LYS A 139 -13.10 -21.68 2.24
CA LYS A 139 -14.49 -21.57 2.70
C LYS A 139 -14.60 -21.56 4.22
N GLU A 140 -13.68 -22.27 4.86
CA GLU A 140 -13.54 -22.50 6.30
C GLU A 140 -12.94 -21.29 7.04
N LEU A 141 -12.32 -20.36 6.31
CA LEU A 141 -11.69 -19.15 6.86
C LEU A 141 -12.48 -17.88 6.55
N GLN A 142 -13.53 -17.96 5.72
CA GLN A 142 -14.29 -16.78 5.30
C GLN A 142 -14.92 -16.04 6.49
N ASP A 143 -15.54 -16.75 7.42
CA ASP A 143 -16.23 -16.18 8.59
C ASP A 143 -15.29 -15.63 9.67
N GLN A 144 -13.99 -15.88 9.56
CA GLN A 144 -12.93 -15.35 10.41
C GLN A 144 -12.13 -14.24 9.71
N THR A 145 -12.24 -14.14 8.38
CA THR A 145 -11.51 -13.16 7.58
C THR A 145 -12.14 -11.79 7.72
N MET A 146 -11.40 -10.84 8.28
CA MET A 146 -11.89 -9.47 8.45
C MET A 146 -12.06 -8.79 7.08
N VAL A 147 -13.23 -8.16 6.86
CA VAL A 147 -13.46 -7.22 5.76
C VAL A 147 -13.55 -5.80 6.28
N ILE A 148 -12.78 -4.89 5.68
CA ILE A 148 -12.83 -3.47 5.97
C ILE A 148 -13.07 -2.66 4.70
N LEU A 149 -13.66 -1.49 4.84
CA LEU A 149 -13.80 -0.53 3.75
C LEU A 149 -13.43 0.86 4.23
N LYS A 150 -12.51 1.48 3.50
CA LYS A 150 -12.09 2.85 3.76
C LYS A 150 -12.31 3.67 2.49
N ALA A 151 -13.13 4.70 2.61
CA ALA A 151 -13.37 5.67 1.55
C ALA A 151 -12.39 6.84 1.66
N THR A 152 -11.86 7.31 0.54
CA THR A 152 -10.82 8.34 0.51
C THR A 152 -11.40 9.73 0.22
N ALA A 153 -10.58 10.65 -0.28
CA ALA A 153 -10.94 12.06 -0.53
C ALA A 153 -12.25 12.25 -1.33
N GLY A 154 -12.61 11.33 -2.23
CA GLY A 154 -13.86 11.44 -2.99
C GLY A 154 -15.13 11.52 -2.12
N LEU A 155 -15.19 10.75 -1.03
CA LEU A 155 -16.31 10.82 -0.09
C LEU A 155 -16.16 11.97 0.90
N ARG A 156 -14.92 12.39 1.24
CA ARG A 156 -14.66 13.57 2.10
C ARG A 156 -15.22 14.86 1.49
N LEU A 157 -15.30 14.93 0.16
CA LEU A 157 -15.82 16.09 -0.58
C LEU A 157 -17.36 16.15 -0.66
N LEU A 158 -18.08 15.09 -0.27
CA LEU A 158 -19.54 15.08 -0.25
C LEU A 158 -20.08 15.68 1.06
N PRO A 159 -21.33 16.20 1.06
CA PRO A 159 -22.03 16.49 2.31
C PRO A 159 -22.08 15.26 3.22
N THR A 160 -21.80 15.44 4.52
CA THR A 160 -21.71 14.36 5.52
C THR A 160 -22.92 13.43 5.49
N SER A 161 -24.14 13.97 5.37
CA SER A 161 -25.37 13.17 5.31
C SER A 161 -25.43 12.22 4.11
N LYS A 162 -24.89 12.62 2.95
CA LYS A 162 -24.83 11.77 1.76
C LYS A 162 -23.75 10.69 1.90
N ALA A 163 -22.57 11.05 2.42
CA ALA A 163 -21.51 10.11 2.70
C ALA A 163 -21.96 9.03 3.70
N ASP A 164 -22.62 9.42 4.78
CA ASP A 164 -23.16 8.50 5.79
C ASP A 164 -24.27 7.60 5.23
N ALA A 165 -25.14 8.14 4.37
CA ALA A 165 -26.17 7.34 3.70
C ALA A 165 -25.55 6.24 2.82
N ILE A 166 -24.49 6.55 2.06
CA ILE A 166 -23.73 5.57 1.28
C ILE A 166 -23.09 4.54 2.21
N LEU A 167 -22.33 4.97 3.22
CA LEU A 167 -21.61 4.07 4.13
C LEU A 167 -22.57 3.17 4.92
N SER A 168 -23.77 3.65 5.27
CA SER A 168 -24.82 2.85 5.89
C SER A 168 -25.25 1.67 4.99
N LYS A 169 -25.45 1.91 3.69
CA LYS A 169 -25.80 0.85 2.73
C LYS A 169 -24.64 -0.12 2.49
N VAL A 170 -23.42 0.37 2.51
CA VAL A 170 -22.21 -0.45 2.40
C VAL A 170 -22.02 -1.32 3.65
N ARG A 171 -22.24 -0.79 4.85
CA ARG A 171 -22.22 -1.58 6.11
C ARG A 171 -23.22 -2.73 6.06
N GLN A 172 -24.45 -2.47 5.63
CA GLN A 172 -25.48 -3.50 5.46
C GLN A 172 -25.03 -4.61 4.50
N LEU A 173 -24.40 -4.24 3.38
CA LEU A 173 -23.84 -5.21 2.45
C LEU A 173 -22.75 -6.07 3.09
N LEU A 174 -21.79 -5.46 3.79
CA LEU A 174 -20.66 -6.20 4.37
C LEU A 174 -21.09 -7.10 5.54
N VAL A 175 -22.03 -6.66 6.38
CA VAL A 175 -22.67 -7.50 7.42
C VAL A 175 -23.36 -8.72 6.82
N SER A 176 -23.97 -8.56 5.63
CA SER A 176 -24.63 -9.67 4.93
C SER A 176 -23.68 -10.60 4.17
N SER A 177 -22.39 -10.27 4.14
CA SER A 177 -21.38 -11.05 3.42
C SER A 177 -20.86 -12.21 4.29
N PRO A 178 -20.21 -13.23 3.69
CA PRO A 178 -19.58 -14.30 4.46
C PRO A 178 -18.37 -13.88 5.29
N TYR A 179 -17.87 -12.65 5.14
CA TYR A 179 -16.70 -12.16 5.85
C TYR A 179 -17.05 -11.61 7.24
N TYR A 180 -16.06 -11.62 8.12
CA TYR A 180 -16.16 -11.04 9.44
C TYR A 180 -16.09 -9.51 9.36
N LEU A 181 -17.10 -8.83 9.89
CA LEU A 181 -17.06 -7.39 10.14
C LEU A 181 -17.27 -7.18 11.65
N PRO A 182 -16.20 -6.89 12.43
CA PRO A 182 -16.30 -6.83 13.89
C PRO A 182 -17.25 -5.73 14.35
N ASP A 183 -17.18 -4.55 13.72
CA ASP A 183 -18.00 -3.41 14.08
C ASP A 183 -18.12 -2.39 12.91
N PRO A 184 -19.12 -1.49 12.94
CA PRO A 184 -19.36 -0.51 11.87
C PRO A 184 -18.23 0.49 11.61
N SER A 185 -17.30 0.70 12.55
CA SER A 185 -16.17 1.64 12.39
C SER A 185 -15.16 1.18 11.35
N LYS A 186 -15.13 -0.12 11.02
CA LYS A 186 -14.31 -0.66 9.93
C LYS A 186 -14.82 -0.28 8.53
N VAL A 187 -15.97 0.37 8.46
CA VAL A 187 -16.55 0.96 7.24
C VAL A 187 -16.67 2.46 7.44
N MET A 188 -15.66 3.20 7.01
CA MET A 188 -15.51 4.62 7.34
C MET A 188 -14.91 5.43 6.19
N VAL A 189 -15.04 6.75 6.29
CA VAL A 189 -14.16 7.66 5.55
C VAL A 189 -12.84 7.71 6.30
N MET A 190 -11.75 7.31 5.64
CA MET A 190 -10.42 7.35 6.21
C MET A 190 -9.92 8.80 6.24
N SER A 191 -9.16 9.22 7.24
CA SER A 191 -8.46 10.52 7.23
C SER A 191 -7.35 10.55 6.18
N GLY A 192 -6.88 11.74 5.79
CA GLY A 192 -5.81 11.84 4.80
C GLY A 192 -4.48 11.33 5.33
N GLU A 193 -4.25 11.52 6.63
CA GLU A 193 -3.06 11.10 7.36
C GLU A 193 -3.04 9.57 7.49
N GLU A 194 -4.17 8.92 7.81
CA GLU A 194 -4.27 7.46 7.77
C GLU A 194 -3.88 6.88 6.41
N GLU A 195 -4.36 7.50 5.33
CA GLU A 195 -4.03 7.09 3.95
C GLU A 195 -2.52 7.14 3.71
N GLY A 196 -1.86 8.20 4.18
CA GLY A 196 -0.41 8.37 4.12
C GLY A 196 0.34 7.33 4.94
N LEU A 197 -0.05 7.10 6.20
CA LEU A 197 0.58 6.12 7.09
C LEU A 197 0.47 4.70 6.53
N TYR A 198 -0.72 4.29 6.09
CA TYR A 198 -0.91 2.96 5.52
C TYR A 198 -0.19 2.79 4.17
N GLY A 199 -0.10 3.83 3.35
CA GLY A 199 0.72 3.84 2.14
C GLY A 199 2.21 3.65 2.46
N TRP A 200 2.71 4.39 3.44
CA TRP A 200 4.09 4.28 3.91
C TRP A 200 4.41 2.90 4.49
N VAL A 201 3.53 2.35 5.32
CA VAL A 201 3.64 0.98 5.84
C VAL A 201 3.65 -0.03 4.70
N THR A 202 2.82 0.15 3.67
CA THR A 202 2.79 -0.77 2.52
C THR A 202 4.14 -0.85 1.82
N VAL A 203 4.72 0.30 1.46
CA VAL A 203 5.99 0.33 0.73
C VAL A 203 7.12 -0.25 1.57
N ASN A 204 7.26 0.20 2.82
CA ASN A 204 8.31 -0.30 3.70
C ASN A 204 8.12 -1.77 4.07
N PHE A 205 6.89 -2.27 4.16
CA PHE A 205 6.63 -3.70 4.36
C PHE A 205 7.06 -4.53 3.14
N LEU A 206 6.73 -4.10 1.93
CA LEU A 206 7.10 -4.80 0.70
C LEU A 206 8.62 -4.82 0.49
N LEU A 207 9.32 -3.78 0.91
CA LEU A 207 10.78 -3.70 0.90
C LEU A 207 11.46 -4.44 2.07
N ASP A 208 10.68 -5.04 2.98
CA ASP A 208 11.15 -5.70 4.21
C ASP A 208 11.89 -4.77 5.19
N LEU A 209 11.63 -3.46 5.12
CA LEU A 209 12.30 -2.41 5.91
C LEU A 209 11.67 -2.16 7.28
N LEU A 210 10.43 -2.63 7.52
CA LEU A 210 9.75 -2.46 8.81
C LEU A 210 10.31 -3.35 9.94
N TRP A 211 11.20 -4.27 9.60
CA TRP A 211 11.81 -5.22 10.54
C TRP A 211 13.32 -5.00 10.70
N ASP A 212 13.87 -4.02 9.99
CA ASP A 212 15.28 -3.65 10.11
C ASP A 212 15.52 -2.93 11.45
N GLU A 213 16.67 -3.21 12.08
CA GLU A 213 17.11 -2.50 13.28
C GLU A 213 17.58 -1.07 12.94
N ASP A 214 17.98 -0.83 11.69
CA ASP A 214 18.38 0.48 11.22
C ASP A 214 17.18 1.34 10.81
N THR A 215 16.73 2.16 11.76
CA THR A 215 15.64 3.15 11.57
C THR A 215 15.96 4.25 10.55
N GLU A 216 17.20 4.35 10.05
CA GLU A 216 17.54 5.29 8.97
C GLU A 216 17.24 4.70 7.57
N ASN A 217 16.88 3.42 7.44
CA ASN A 217 16.69 2.76 6.13
C ASN A 217 15.29 2.91 5.52
N THR A 218 14.28 3.40 6.25
CA THR A 218 12.93 3.53 5.69
C THR A 218 12.86 4.57 4.56
N VAL A 219 11.90 4.39 3.67
CA VAL A 219 11.72 5.27 2.50
C VAL A 219 10.71 6.39 2.76
N THR A 220 10.75 7.43 1.93
CA THR A 220 9.68 8.43 1.84
C THR A 220 8.66 7.99 0.79
N THR A 221 7.38 8.23 1.06
CA THR A 221 6.29 7.93 0.14
C THR A 221 5.50 9.18 -0.25
N PHE A 222 5.12 9.24 -1.52
CA PHE A 222 4.17 10.21 -2.05
C PHE A 222 3.02 9.48 -2.76
N ASP A 223 1.79 9.74 -2.29
CA ASP A 223 0.57 9.24 -2.93
C ASP A 223 -0.15 10.41 -3.59
N LEU A 224 -0.14 10.48 -4.93
CA LEU A 224 -0.96 11.46 -5.65
C LEU A 224 -2.31 10.84 -5.97
N GLY A 225 -3.26 11.05 -5.07
CA GLY A 225 -4.67 10.69 -5.28
C GLY A 225 -5.40 11.68 -6.18
N GLY A 226 -6.70 11.42 -6.41
CA GLY A 226 -7.54 12.33 -7.20
C GLY A 226 -7.90 13.62 -6.45
N GLY A 227 -8.12 13.53 -5.14
CA GLY A 227 -8.62 14.63 -4.31
C GLY A 227 -7.58 15.26 -3.37
N SER A 228 -6.56 14.50 -2.99
CA SER A 228 -5.47 14.92 -2.10
C SER A 228 -4.14 14.33 -2.56
N ILE A 229 -3.05 14.89 -2.04
CA ILE A 229 -1.72 14.28 -2.07
C ILE A 229 -1.25 14.00 -0.65
N GLN A 230 -0.63 12.86 -0.41
CA GLN A 230 -0.03 12.51 0.88
C GLN A 230 1.49 12.50 0.75
N VAL A 231 2.15 13.04 1.77
CA VAL A 231 3.62 13.01 1.92
C VAL A 231 3.93 12.38 3.28
N THR A 232 4.62 11.24 3.27
CA THR A 232 4.86 10.47 4.50
C THR A 232 6.29 9.93 4.55
N PHE A 233 6.99 10.19 5.66
CA PHE A 233 8.36 9.74 5.89
C PHE A 233 8.68 9.62 7.38
N GLU A 234 9.62 8.75 7.72
CA GLU A 234 10.14 8.66 9.08
C GLU A 234 11.12 9.80 9.39
N VAL A 235 10.96 10.38 10.58
CA VAL A 235 11.82 11.42 11.15
C VAL A 235 12.71 10.78 12.20
N SER A 236 14.02 10.84 11.98
CA SER A 236 15.00 10.42 12.98
C SER A 236 14.93 11.34 14.22
N HIS A 237 15.34 10.84 15.38
CA HIS A 237 15.38 11.65 16.61
C HIS A 237 16.19 12.96 16.46
N LYS A 238 17.14 13.02 15.53
CA LYS A 238 17.98 14.20 15.25
C LYS A 238 17.28 15.27 14.42
N GLN A 239 16.17 14.95 13.74
CA GLN A 239 15.48 15.81 12.78
C GLN A 239 14.06 16.18 13.22
N LEU A 240 13.71 15.89 14.49
CA LEU A 240 12.37 16.16 15.03
C LEU A 240 11.97 17.64 14.96
N ASP A 241 12.94 18.56 15.00
CA ASP A 241 12.69 20.00 14.98
C ASP A 241 12.40 20.55 13.56
N ASP A 242 12.69 19.78 12.50
CA ASP A 242 12.49 20.21 11.10
C ASP A 242 11.02 20.08 10.64
N CYS A 243 10.18 19.37 11.40
CA CYS A 243 8.82 19.03 11.00
C CYS A 243 7.78 19.54 12.01
N PRO A 244 6.62 20.04 11.56
CA PRO A 244 5.53 20.40 12.47
C PRO A 244 5.08 19.20 13.31
N VAL A 245 5.18 19.32 14.64
CA VAL A 245 4.76 18.24 15.58
C VAL A 245 3.30 17.84 15.38
N LYS A 246 2.44 18.76 14.94
CA LYS A 246 1.04 18.49 14.61
C LYS A 246 0.84 17.48 13.47
N ASP A 247 1.88 17.14 12.74
CA ASP A 247 1.85 16.20 11.59
C ASP A 247 2.71 14.96 11.89
N MET A 248 3.15 14.81 13.14
CA MET A 248 3.96 13.68 13.60
C MET A 248 3.09 12.62 14.28
N TYR A 249 3.37 11.37 13.95
CA TYR A 249 2.70 10.20 14.48
C TYR A 249 3.72 9.17 14.96
N ARG A 250 3.43 8.52 16.08
CA ARG A 250 4.11 7.30 16.44
C ARG A 250 3.36 6.13 15.82
N VAL A 251 4.02 5.39 14.95
CA VAL A 251 3.48 4.16 14.33
C VAL A 251 4.12 2.97 15.02
N LYS A 252 3.30 2.10 15.61
CA LYS A 252 3.73 0.81 16.11
C LYS A 252 3.14 -0.29 15.24
N LEU A 253 4.01 -1.15 14.71
CA LEU A 253 3.62 -2.36 13.99
C LEU A 253 4.39 -3.52 14.61
N MET A 254 3.69 -4.34 15.39
CA MET A 254 4.29 -5.45 16.14
C MET A 254 5.42 -4.94 17.05
N HIS A 255 6.69 -5.25 16.75
CA HIS A 255 7.85 -4.75 17.50
C HIS A 255 8.46 -3.46 16.94
N GLY A 256 8.14 -3.07 15.71
CA GLY A 256 8.61 -1.83 15.10
C GLY A 256 7.91 -0.62 15.70
N SER A 257 8.67 0.45 15.97
CA SER A 257 8.15 1.74 16.47
C SER A 257 8.84 2.87 15.72
N PHE A 258 8.07 3.64 14.96
CA PHE A 258 8.57 4.67 14.06
C PHE A 258 7.96 6.03 14.40
N ASN A 259 8.75 7.09 14.29
CA ASN A 259 8.24 8.47 14.35
C ASN A 259 8.03 8.95 12.92
N VAL A 260 6.79 8.98 12.47
CA VAL A 260 6.43 9.22 11.08
C VAL A 260 5.78 10.59 10.94
N PHE A 261 6.38 11.44 10.12
CA PHE A 261 5.68 12.61 9.59
C PHE A 261 4.70 12.14 8.52
N THR A 262 3.44 12.56 8.62
CA THR A 262 2.48 12.43 7.51
C THR A 262 1.63 13.68 7.40
N HIS A 263 1.41 14.14 6.18
CA HIS A 263 0.46 15.21 5.92
C HIS A 263 -0.32 14.93 4.64
N SER A 264 -1.62 15.26 4.67
CA SER A 264 -2.50 15.15 3.52
C SER A 264 -2.97 16.52 3.06
N TYR A 265 -2.56 16.91 1.85
CA TYR A 265 -2.95 18.18 1.25
C TYR A 265 -4.25 17.96 0.45
N LEU A 266 -5.37 18.07 1.15
CA LEU A 266 -6.71 18.01 0.54
C LEU A 266 -6.90 19.18 -0.43
N GLY A 267 -7.44 18.91 -1.62
CA GLY A 267 -7.54 19.90 -2.70
C GLY A 267 -6.35 19.89 -3.67
N TYR A 268 -5.27 19.18 -3.32
CA TYR A 268 -4.04 19.10 -4.11
C TYR A 268 -3.82 17.72 -4.76
N GLY A 269 -4.84 16.86 -4.78
CA GLY A 269 -4.82 15.66 -5.65
C GLY A 269 -4.95 16.04 -7.12
N LEU A 270 -4.63 15.14 -8.05
CA LEU A 270 -4.52 15.47 -9.48
C LEU A 270 -5.79 16.14 -10.05
N LYS A 271 -6.98 15.61 -9.74
CA LYS A 271 -8.25 16.17 -10.25
C LYS A 271 -8.65 17.48 -9.56
N SER A 272 -8.38 17.59 -8.26
CA SER A 272 -8.61 18.84 -7.53
C SER A 272 -7.63 19.94 -7.93
N ALA A 273 -6.36 19.59 -8.18
CA ALA A 273 -5.35 20.49 -8.68
C ALA A 273 -5.75 21.05 -10.06
N ARG A 274 -6.22 20.20 -10.99
CA ARG A 274 -6.81 20.67 -12.25
C ARG A 274 -7.89 21.72 -12.00
N PHE A 275 -8.87 21.44 -11.13
CA PHE A 275 -9.93 22.39 -10.83
C PHE A 275 -9.39 23.71 -10.24
N GLY A 276 -8.46 23.65 -9.29
CA GLY A 276 -7.86 24.83 -8.66
C GLY A 276 -7.00 25.67 -9.62
N ILE A 277 -6.18 25.02 -10.46
CA ILE A 277 -5.34 25.68 -11.47
C ILE A 277 -6.19 26.42 -12.52
N LEU A 278 -7.38 25.90 -12.81
CA LEU A 278 -8.35 26.56 -13.69
C LEU A 278 -9.18 27.63 -12.94
N GLY A 279 -8.79 28.06 -11.74
CA GLY A 279 -9.45 29.14 -10.98
C GLY A 279 -10.66 28.72 -10.15
N GLY A 280 -10.93 27.41 -10.03
CA GLY A 280 -11.92 26.86 -9.09
C GLY A 280 -13.33 27.43 -9.22
N ARG A 281 -13.98 27.71 -8.08
CA ARG A 281 -15.34 28.26 -8.00
C ARG A 281 -15.41 29.78 -8.21
N GLU A 282 -14.28 30.46 -8.30
CA GLU A 282 -14.20 31.91 -8.54
C GLU A 282 -14.06 32.24 -10.03
N ASN A 283 -13.69 31.25 -10.85
CA ASN A 283 -13.62 31.36 -12.31
C ASN A 283 -14.83 30.86 -13.14
N PRO A 284 -16.01 30.47 -12.59
CA PRO A 284 -17.17 30.23 -13.43
C PRO A 284 -17.74 31.57 -13.88
N ILE A 285 -17.80 31.77 -15.20
CA ILE A 285 -18.67 32.80 -15.76
C ILE A 285 -20.09 32.21 -15.67
N LEU A 286 -20.91 32.75 -14.76
CA LEU A 286 -22.35 32.60 -14.89
C LEU A 286 -22.70 33.26 -16.23
N ASP A 287 -23.19 32.47 -17.20
CA ASP A 287 -23.63 33.02 -18.49
C ASP A 287 -24.52 34.24 -18.22
N ASP A 288 -24.12 35.39 -18.78
CA ASP A 288 -24.98 36.56 -18.79
C ASP A 288 -26.25 36.17 -19.56
N PRO A 289 -27.43 36.17 -18.93
CA PRO A 289 -28.69 35.81 -19.60
C PRO A 289 -29.03 36.73 -20.79
N HIS A 290 -28.28 37.81 -21.01
CA HIS A 290 -28.43 38.74 -22.13
C HIS A 290 -27.44 38.55 -23.29
N ASP A 291 -26.46 37.63 -23.21
CA ASP A 291 -25.57 37.29 -24.32
C ASP A 291 -26.12 36.10 -25.13
N GLU A 292 -27.08 36.39 -26.02
CA GLU A 292 -27.72 35.42 -26.91
C GLU A 292 -26.73 34.70 -27.85
N THR A 293 -25.50 35.20 -28.02
CA THR A 293 -24.51 34.55 -28.91
C THR A 293 -23.73 33.41 -28.25
N ARG A 294 -23.73 33.32 -26.91
CA ARG A 294 -22.96 32.30 -26.15
C ARG A 294 -23.80 31.23 -25.47
N SER A 295 -25.07 31.53 -25.18
CA SER A 295 -26.02 30.64 -24.48
C SER A 295 -26.32 29.32 -25.22
N HIS A 296 -26.14 29.26 -26.54
CA HIS A 296 -26.55 28.11 -27.36
C HIS A 296 -25.64 26.86 -27.30
N LEU A 297 -24.52 26.89 -26.56
CA LEU A 297 -23.48 25.84 -26.61
C LEU A 297 -23.29 25.03 -25.32
N LEU A 298 -24.00 25.35 -24.23
CA LEU A 298 -23.90 24.56 -23.01
C LEU A 298 -25.03 23.52 -22.97
N GLN A 299 -24.66 22.28 -22.71
CA GLN A 299 -25.63 21.24 -22.37
C GLN A 299 -26.35 21.67 -21.08
N GLU A 300 -27.67 21.51 -21.00
CA GLU A 300 -28.47 22.00 -19.87
C GLU A 300 -27.85 21.61 -18.52
N GLY A 301 -27.51 22.61 -17.69
CA GLY A 301 -26.94 22.42 -16.35
C GLY A 301 -25.41 22.34 -16.24
N TRP A 302 -24.67 22.53 -17.34
CA TRP A 302 -23.20 22.61 -17.34
C TRP A 302 -22.69 24.04 -17.15
N ILE A 303 -21.54 24.19 -16.49
CA ILE A 303 -20.93 25.50 -16.18
C ILE A 303 -19.76 25.78 -17.14
N ALA A 304 -19.73 26.93 -17.81
CA ALA A 304 -18.59 27.32 -18.63
C ALA A 304 -17.37 27.69 -17.77
N MET A 305 -16.20 27.17 -18.13
CA MET A 305 -14.93 27.46 -17.46
C MET A 305 -13.88 27.84 -18.50
N HIS A 306 -13.43 29.10 -18.47
CA HIS A 306 -12.41 29.62 -19.38
C HIS A 306 -11.01 29.49 -18.79
N SER A 307 -10.01 29.13 -19.60
CA SER A 307 -8.65 29.03 -19.12
C SER A 307 -7.57 29.28 -20.18
N GLU A 308 -6.61 30.11 -19.81
CA GLU A 308 -5.40 30.40 -20.59
C GLU A 308 -4.42 29.23 -20.64
N CYS A 309 -4.67 28.16 -19.88
CA CYS A 309 -3.91 26.92 -19.96
C CYS A 309 -4.23 26.10 -21.22
N PHE A 310 -5.22 26.52 -22.01
CA PHE A 310 -5.65 25.84 -23.22
C PHE A 310 -5.75 26.80 -24.41
N GLY A 311 -5.54 26.27 -25.62
CA GLY A 311 -5.69 27.03 -26.86
C GLY A 311 -7.15 27.34 -27.20
N LYS A 312 -7.39 28.42 -27.97
CA LYS A 312 -8.74 28.91 -28.33
C LYS A 312 -9.70 27.89 -28.93
N GLU A 313 -9.17 26.90 -29.65
CA GLU A 313 -9.97 25.86 -30.32
C GLU A 313 -10.29 24.66 -29.41
N ILE A 314 -9.75 24.63 -28.18
CA ILE A 314 -9.92 23.53 -27.26
C ILE A 314 -11.21 23.69 -26.46
N MET A 315 -12.05 22.67 -26.54
CA MET A 315 -13.25 22.52 -25.71
C MET A 315 -13.43 21.07 -25.29
N PHE A 316 -13.68 20.83 -24.00
CA PHE A 316 -13.94 19.49 -23.49
C PHE A 316 -14.70 19.52 -22.15
N ASP A 317 -15.23 18.36 -21.79
CA ASP A 317 -16.01 18.17 -20.58
C ASP A 317 -15.13 17.80 -19.37
N PHE A 318 -15.42 18.41 -18.23
CA PHE A 318 -14.74 18.15 -16.97
C PHE A 318 -15.72 18.09 -15.80
N THR A 319 -15.69 17.00 -15.03
CA THR A 319 -16.50 16.85 -13.82
C THR A 319 -15.61 16.96 -12.59
N HIS A 320 -16.02 17.80 -11.63
CA HIS A 320 -15.37 17.92 -10.33
C HIS A 320 -16.40 18.05 -9.22
N GLY A 321 -16.36 17.13 -8.25
CA GLY A 321 -17.40 17.01 -7.22
C GLY A 321 -18.75 16.65 -7.83
N GLU A 322 -19.80 17.42 -7.49
CA GLU A 322 -21.15 17.22 -8.04
C GLU A 322 -21.43 18.09 -9.29
N PHE A 323 -20.43 18.81 -9.80
CA PHE A 323 -20.58 19.80 -10.88
C PHE A 323 -19.91 19.35 -12.18
N ASN A 324 -20.56 19.66 -13.29
CA ASN A 324 -20.06 19.44 -14.64
C ASN A 324 -19.71 20.77 -15.28
N TYR A 325 -18.53 20.83 -15.90
CA TYR A 325 -17.96 22.02 -16.50
C TYR A 325 -17.63 21.76 -17.96
N THR A 326 -17.91 22.73 -18.82
CA THR A 326 -17.39 22.77 -20.19
C THR A 326 -16.18 23.69 -20.18
N VAL A 327 -14.99 23.11 -20.27
CA VAL A 327 -13.72 23.85 -20.28
C VAL A 327 -13.47 24.39 -21.69
N ARG A 328 -13.13 25.67 -21.79
CA ARG A 328 -12.82 26.36 -23.05
C ARG A 328 -11.48 27.07 -22.93
N GLY A 329 -10.61 26.87 -23.91
CA GLY A 329 -9.37 27.63 -24.00
C GLY A 329 -9.58 29.03 -24.56
N ASP A 330 -8.74 29.97 -24.15
CA ASP A 330 -8.75 31.35 -24.65
C ASP A 330 -7.35 31.84 -25.06
N ASN A 331 -6.32 30.99 -24.93
CA ASN A 331 -4.93 31.34 -25.22
C ASN A 331 -4.63 31.27 -26.74
N PRO A 332 -4.17 32.36 -27.39
CA PRO A 332 -3.80 32.34 -28.80
C PRO A 332 -2.40 31.76 -29.06
N ASN A 333 -1.56 31.56 -28.02
CA ASN A 333 -0.17 31.18 -28.18
C ASN A 333 0.00 29.68 -28.47
N LEU A 334 0.90 29.35 -29.39
CA LEU A 334 1.25 27.97 -29.72
C LEU A 334 1.93 27.24 -28.56
N ASP A 335 2.80 27.93 -27.83
CA ASP A 335 3.46 27.42 -26.62
C ASP A 335 2.69 27.88 -25.38
N LEU A 336 2.05 26.93 -24.71
CA LEU A 336 1.26 27.15 -23.50
C LEU A 336 2.10 27.01 -22.23
N LEU A 337 3.32 26.47 -22.32
CA LEU A 337 4.12 26.10 -21.15
C LEU A 337 4.35 27.27 -20.18
N PRO A 338 4.74 28.48 -20.61
CA PRO A 338 4.98 29.59 -19.67
C PRO A 338 3.74 29.97 -18.85
N VAL A 339 2.57 29.99 -19.50
CA VAL A 339 1.29 30.32 -18.83
C VAL A 339 0.88 29.22 -17.87
N VAL A 340 1.00 27.96 -18.30
CA VAL A 340 0.68 26.80 -17.45
C VAL A 340 1.61 26.75 -16.24
N GLU A 341 2.91 27.01 -16.41
CA GLU A 341 3.86 27.10 -15.29
C GLU A 341 3.48 28.19 -14.30
N ASP A 342 3.14 29.39 -14.76
CA ASP A 342 2.77 30.50 -13.88
C ASP A 342 1.51 30.19 -13.05
N ARG A 343 0.47 29.65 -13.70
CA ARG A 343 -0.77 29.24 -13.02
C ARG A 343 -0.54 28.11 -12.01
N VAL A 344 0.26 27.11 -12.39
CA VAL A 344 0.61 25.99 -11.50
C VAL A 344 1.45 26.47 -10.31
N LYS A 345 2.44 27.34 -10.51
CA LYS A 345 3.27 27.88 -9.42
C LYS A 345 2.44 28.67 -8.44
N THR A 346 1.52 29.50 -8.93
CA THR A 346 0.57 30.23 -8.07
C THR A 346 -0.24 29.27 -7.21
N PHE A 347 -0.84 28.25 -7.83
CA PHE A 347 -1.62 27.24 -7.10
C PHE A 347 -0.79 26.46 -6.06
N VAL A 348 0.43 26.03 -6.41
CA VAL A 348 1.32 25.28 -5.51
C VAL A 348 1.82 26.13 -4.34
N ALA A 349 2.05 27.44 -4.55
CA ALA A 349 2.52 28.34 -3.51
C ALA A 349 1.50 28.53 -2.37
N GLU A 350 0.20 28.40 -2.66
CA GLU A 350 -0.89 28.52 -1.66
C GLU A 350 -1.01 27.30 -0.74
N ALA A 351 -0.41 26.17 -1.09
CA ALA A 351 -0.63 24.89 -0.42
C ALA A 351 0.05 24.76 0.95
N GLY A 352 1.10 25.54 1.19
CA GLY A 352 1.93 25.40 2.40
C GLY A 352 2.63 24.04 2.49
N PHE A 353 3.11 23.49 1.37
CA PHE A 353 3.83 22.21 1.35
C PHE A 353 5.04 22.23 2.30
N THR A 354 5.16 21.17 3.10
CA THR A 354 6.27 20.99 4.04
C THR A 354 7.54 20.64 3.28
N ARG A 355 8.60 21.41 3.53
CA ARG A 355 9.97 21.13 3.07
C ARG A 355 10.77 20.65 4.26
N SER A 356 11.44 19.51 4.12
CA SER A 356 12.23 18.90 5.20
C SER A 356 13.49 18.26 4.64
N THR A 357 14.60 18.38 5.38
CA THR A 357 15.86 17.72 5.01
C THR A 357 15.75 16.20 5.13
N ALA A 358 14.96 15.70 6.08
CA ALA A 358 14.68 14.28 6.29
C ALA A 358 13.98 13.65 5.07
N LEU A 359 13.04 14.38 4.47
CA LEU A 359 12.38 13.98 3.24
C LEU A 359 13.39 13.81 2.10
N GLN A 360 14.35 14.74 1.97
CA GLN A 360 15.31 14.74 0.85
C GLN A 360 16.43 13.69 0.99
N ALA A 361 16.75 13.29 2.22
CA ALA A 361 17.82 12.35 2.51
C ALA A 361 17.49 10.90 2.12
N ARG A 362 16.20 10.55 2.08
CA ARG A 362 15.71 9.18 1.84
C ARG A 362 15.46 8.89 0.36
N ASP A 363 15.32 7.61 0.05
CA ASP A 363 14.75 7.17 -1.23
C ASP A 363 13.26 7.51 -1.32
N LEU A 364 12.80 7.88 -2.51
CA LEU A 364 11.47 8.45 -2.74
C LEU A 364 10.62 7.52 -3.61
N HIS A 365 9.57 6.94 -3.02
CA HIS A 365 8.59 6.11 -3.71
C HIS A 365 7.32 6.91 -4.01
N LEU A 366 6.98 7.03 -5.29
CA LEU A 366 5.87 7.82 -5.80
C LEU A 366 4.90 6.90 -6.54
N PHE A 367 3.63 6.87 -6.13
CA PHE A 367 2.63 5.98 -6.73
C PHE A 367 1.32 6.70 -7.07
N SER A 368 0.31 5.93 -7.47
CA SER A 368 -0.98 6.45 -7.96
C SER A 368 -0.81 7.35 -9.20
N TYR A 369 -1.29 8.60 -9.17
CA TYR A 369 -1.25 9.45 -10.37
C TYR A 369 0.14 9.92 -10.77
N PHE A 370 1.17 9.81 -9.92
CA PHE A 370 2.55 10.01 -10.37
C PHE A 370 2.90 9.01 -11.48
N PHE A 371 2.60 7.73 -11.26
CA PHE A 371 2.83 6.67 -12.23
C PHE A 371 1.94 6.82 -13.47
N ASP A 372 0.64 7.06 -13.27
CA ASP A 372 -0.30 7.18 -14.38
C ASP A 372 0.06 8.34 -15.31
N VAL A 373 0.36 9.53 -14.78
CA VAL A 373 0.75 10.70 -15.59
C VAL A 373 2.05 10.42 -16.34
N ALA A 374 3.05 9.82 -15.68
CA ALA A 374 4.29 9.41 -16.34
C ALA A 374 4.03 8.40 -17.47
N ARG A 375 3.16 7.41 -17.25
CA ARG A 375 2.74 6.42 -18.26
C ARG A 375 2.04 7.08 -19.43
N TRP A 376 1.12 8.01 -19.17
CA TRP A 376 0.38 8.74 -20.20
C TRP A 376 1.29 9.61 -21.06
N ALA A 377 2.32 10.19 -20.45
CA ALA A 377 3.36 10.95 -21.12
C ALA A 377 4.41 10.07 -21.83
N ARG A 378 4.30 8.74 -21.74
CA ARG A 378 5.23 7.75 -22.30
C ARG A 378 6.64 7.80 -21.69
N LEU A 379 6.75 8.27 -20.45
CA LEU A 379 8.00 8.25 -19.68
C LEU A 379 8.32 6.84 -19.15
N ILE A 380 7.31 5.99 -19.00
CA ILE A 380 7.46 4.61 -18.53
C ILE A 380 6.98 3.64 -19.61
N PRO A 381 7.78 2.63 -20.01
CA PRO A 381 7.35 1.62 -20.97
C PRO A 381 6.12 0.83 -20.52
N TRP A 382 5.28 0.38 -21.46
CA TRP A 382 4.01 -0.28 -21.12
C TRP A 382 4.15 -1.59 -20.33
N SER A 383 5.29 -2.28 -20.46
CA SER A 383 5.61 -3.53 -19.76
C SER A 383 6.08 -3.35 -18.32
N GLU A 384 6.54 -2.15 -17.97
CA GLU A 384 7.12 -1.90 -16.65
C GLU A 384 6.03 -1.52 -15.64
N HIS A 385 6.29 -1.73 -14.36
CA HIS A 385 5.42 -1.26 -13.27
C HIS A 385 6.15 -0.39 -12.25
N LEU A 386 7.47 -0.28 -12.37
CA LEU A 386 8.36 0.53 -11.56
C LEU A 386 9.41 1.13 -12.49
N TYR A 387 9.71 2.43 -12.35
CA TYR A 387 10.74 3.08 -13.16
C TYR A 387 11.38 4.24 -12.40
N THR A 388 12.67 4.44 -12.58
CA THR A 388 13.38 5.58 -11.98
C THR A 388 13.24 6.80 -12.88
N LEU A 389 12.62 7.85 -12.36
CA LEU A 389 12.50 9.15 -13.01
C LEU A 389 13.15 10.24 -12.15
N THR A 390 13.14 11.48 -12.66
CA THR A 390 13.51 12.69 -11.92
C THR A 390 12.41 13.74 -12.08
N PRO A 391 12.33 14.77 -11.21
CA PRO A 391 11.41 15.87 -11.45
C PRO A 391 11.58 16.49 -12.85
N GLU A 392 12.81 16.66 -13.32
CA GLU A 392 13.12 17.17 -14.66
C GLU A 392 12.54 16.29 -15.80
N SER A 393 12.34 14.99 -15.57
CA SER A 393 11.73 14.09 -16.56
C SER A 393 10.29 14.52 -16.89
N TYR A 394 9.52 14.93 -15.88
CA TYR A 394 8.16 15.46 -16.06
C TYR A 394 8.17 16.81 -16.79
N HIS A 395 9.11 17.70 -16.45
CA HIS A 395 9.26 19.00 -17.13
C HIS A 395 9.63 18.87 -18.61
N LYS A 396 10.55 17.96 -18.94
CA LYS A 396 10.93 17.67 -20.32
C LYS A 396 9.75 17.12 -21.12
N ALA A 397 8.92 16.27 -20.52
CA ALA A 397 7.68 15.83 -21.17
C ALA A 397 6.69 17.00 -21.36
N ALA A 398 6.55 17.89 -20.37
CA ALA A 398 5.66 19.06 -20.46
C ALA A 398 5.99 19.93 -21.67
N LYS A 399 7.27 20.19 -21.96
CA LYS A 399 7.72 20.92 -23.17
C LYS A 399 7.17 20.34 -24.48
N THR A 400 6.86 19.04 -24.51
CA THR A 400 6.26 18.40 -25.68
C THR A 400 4.75 18.54 -25.70
N TYR A 401 4.08 18.31 -24.56
CA TYR A 401 2.61 18.26 -24.49
C TYR A 401 1.93 19.62 -24.28
N CYS A 402 2.68 20.66 -23.91
CA CYS A 402 2.18 22.03 -23.76
C CYS A 402 2.18 22.85 -25.05
N LEU A 403 2.47 22.22 -26.19
CA LEU A 403 2.28 22.83 -27.51
C LEU A 403 0.86 22.56 -28.00
N GLN A 404 0.14 23.58 -28.48
CA GLN A 404 -1.25 23.41 -28.96
C GLN A 404 -1.39 22.28 -29.98
N ASN A 405 -0.41 22.13 -30.88
CA ASN A 405 -0.42 21.08 -31.92
C ASN A 405 -0.24 19.65 -31.37
N ASN A 406 0.26 19.52 -30.14
CA ASN A 406 0.44 18.25 -29.46
C ASN A 406 -0.61 18.02 -28.37
N PHE A 407 -1.62 18.89 -28.30
CA PHE A 407 -2.74 18.72 -27.40
C PHE A 407 -3.50 17.43 -27.72
N SER A 408 -3.85 16.68 -26.67
CA SER A 408 -4.60 15.43 -26.82
C SER A 408 -6.01 15.60 -26.29
N GLU A 409 -7.03 15.52 -27.15
CA GLU A 409 -8.43 15.51 -26.72
C GLU A 409 -8.74 14.36 -25.74
N LYS A 410 -8.04 13.23 -25.85
CA LYS A 410 -8.19 12.09 -24.92
C LYS A 410 -7.59 12.37 -23.54
N ARG A 411 -6.63 13.30 -23.45
CA ARG A 411 -5.91 13.64 -22.22
C ARG A 411 -5.66 15.15 -22.19
N PRO A 412 -6.73 15.96 -22.13
CA PRO A 412 -6.63 17.40 -22.32
C PRO A 412 -5.75 18.05 -21.24
N PHE A 413 -5.70 17.46 -20.05
CA PHE A 413 -4.94 17.97 -18.92
C PHE A 413 -3.47 17.57 -18.87
N LEU A 414 -2.96 16.75 -19.80
CA LEU A 414 -1.63 16.15 -19.64
C LEU A 414 -0.49 17.18 -19.51
N CYS A 415 -0.58 18.32 -20.22
CA CYS A 415 0.35 19.44 -20.02
C CYS A 415 0.32 19.96 -18.58
N ILE A 416 -0.87 20.30 -18.06
CA ILE A 416 -1.06 20.81 -16.70
C ILE A 416 -0.59 19.77 -15.67
N ASP A 417 -0.92 18.50 -15.86
CA ASP A 417 -0.56 17.41 -14.94
C ASP A 417 0.97 17.26 -14.82
N LEU A 418 1.69 17.31 -15.95
CA LEU A 418 3.14 17.20 -15.98
C LEU A 418 3.82 18.40 -15.29
N VAL A 419 3.33 19.61 -15.58
CA VAL A 419 3.83 20.83 -14.92
C VAL A 419 3.51 20.81 -13.43
N TYR A 420 2.30 20.39 -13.05
CA TYR A 420 1.89 20.25 -11.65
C TYR A 420 2.81 19.33 -10.87
N ILE A 421 3.07 18.12 -11.37
CA ILE A 421 4.00 17.18 -10.71
C ILE A 421 5.40 17.78 -10.59
N TYR A 422 5.92 18.41 -11.64
CA TYR A 422 7.24 19.04 -11.59
C TYR A 422 7.33 20.17 -10.56
N VAL A 423 6.37 21.11 -10.57
CA VAL A 423 6.36 22.26 -9.66
C VAL A 423 6.08 21.82 -8.22
N PHE A 424 5.19 20.85 -8.00
CA PHE A 424 4.98 20.24 -6.68
C PHE A 424 6.30 19.67 -6.12
N LEU A 425 7.00 18.83 -6.91
CA LEU A 425 8.23 18.17 -6.46
C LEU A 425 9.36 19.18 -6.20
N THR A 426 9.52 20.19 -7.06
CA THR A 426 10.66 21.12 -7.00
C THR A 426 10.39 22.36 -6.15
N GLU A 427 9.24 23.01 -6.33
CA GLU A 427 8.88 24.25 -5.63
C GLU A 427 7.97 24.00 -4.43
N GLY A 428 7.13 22.96 -4.46
CA GLY A 428 6.33 22.57 -3.29
C GLY A 428 7.22 22.00 -2.18
N VAL A 429 7.72 20.78 -2.38
CA VAL A 429 8.50 20.04 -1.36
C VAL A 429 10.02 20.25 -1.45
N GLY A 430 10.50 21.02 -2.44
CA GLY A 430 11.88 21.50 -2.46
C GLY A 430 12.92 20.51 -3.01
N LEU A 431 12.52 19.51 -3.80
CA LEU A 431 13.46 18.51 -4.34
C LEU A 431 14.37 19.11 -5.42
N PRO A 432 15.65 18.69 -5.47
CA PRO A 432 16.51 18.90 -6.63
C PRO A 432 15.90 18.31 -7.91
N LYS A 433 16.11 18.97 -9.05
CA LYS A 433 15.52 18.56 -10.34
C LYS A 433 15.99 17.19 -10.83
N ASP A 434 17.13 16.73 -10.33
CA ASP A 434 17.79 15.48 -10.65
C ASP A 434 17.64 14.41 -9.54
N LYS A 435 16.91 14.70 -8.45
CA LYS A 435 16.65 13.71 -7.39
C LYS A 435 15.98 12.46 -8.00
N PRO A 436 16.53 11.25 -7.81
CA PRO A 436 15.90 10.02 -8.27
C PRO A 436 14.58 9.75 -7.57
N LEU A 437 13.58 9.33 -8.35
CA LEU A 437 12.22 9.01 -7.93
C LEU A 437 11.90 7.59 -8.38
N MET A 438 11.56 6.70 -7.45
CA MET A 438 11.00 5.39 -7.75
C MET A 438 9.50 5.56 -8.03
N VAL A 439 9.11 5.59 -9.31
CA VAL A 439 7.73 5.81 -9.71
C VAL A 439 7.06 4.49 -10.05
N GLU A 440 6.01 4.11 -9.32
CA GLU A 440 5.50 2.74 -9.33
C GLU A 440 3.97 2.60 -9.27
N SER A 441 3.47 1.57 -9.95
CA SER A 441 2.13 0.99 -9.73
C SER A 441 2.22 -0.34 -8.99
N LYS A 442 3.34 -1.06 -9.14
CA LYS A 442 3.61 -2.30 -8.43
C LYS A 442 5.03 -2.34 -7.93
N LEU A 443 5.21 -2.94 -6.76
CA LEU A 443 6.50 -3.21 -6.14
C LEU A 443 6.58 -4.70 -5.84
N LEU A 444 7.64 -5.35 -6.35
CA LEU A 444 7.82 -6.81 -6.26
C LEU A 444 6.60 -7.63 -6.75
N GLY A 445 5.91 -7.13 -7.77
CA GLY A 445 4.73 -7.76 -8.36
C GLY A 445 3.42 -7.56 -7.58
N ARG A 446 3.43 -6.78 -6.50
CA ARG A 446 2.27 -6.45 -5.65
C ARG A 446 1.78 -5.04 -5.91
N GLU A 447 0.47 -4.79 -5.79
CA GLU A 447 -0.09 -3.44 -5.98
C GLU A 447 0.42 -2.48 -4.90
N VAL A 448 0.82 -1.27 -5.30
CA VAL A 448 1.23 -0.23 -4.33
C VAL A 448 0.04 0.71 -4.07
N SER A 449 -0.50 0.61 -2.86
CA SER A 449 -1.57 1.48 -2.33
C SER A 449 -1.60 1.36 -0.81
N TRP A 450 -2.38 2.20 -0.12
CA TRP A 450 -2.58 2.08 1.33
C TRP A 450 -3.24 0.75 1.78
N SER A 451 -3.83 -0.02 0.86
CA SER A 451 -4.67 -1.17 1.22
C SER A 451 -3.91 -2.29 1.96
N LEU A 452 -2.64 -2.54 1.62
CA LEU A 452 -1.84 -3.57 2.30
C LEU A 452 -1.50 -3.16 3.74
N GLY A 453 -1.13 -1.90 3.98
CA GLY A 453 -0.90 -1.36 5.31
C GLY A 453 -2.15 -1.43 6.18
N ALA A 454 -3.32 -1.14 5.60
CA ALA A 454 -4.59 -1.31 6.29
C ALA A 454 -4.88 -2.79 6.60
N ALA A 455 -4.56 -3.71 5.69
CA ALA A 455 -4.70 -5.15 5.91
C ALA A 455 -3.81 -5.66 7.06
N LEU A 456 -2.55 -5.20 7.14
CA LEU A 456 -1.66 -5.53 8.25
C LEU A 456 -2.25 -5.09 9.60
N SER A 457 -2.94 -3.95 9.64
CA SER A 457 -3.61 -3.47 10.85
C SER A 457 -4.78 -4.34 11.31
N THR A 458 -5.29 -5.25 10.47
CA THR A 458 -6.35 -6.19 10.86
C THR A 458 -5.81 -7.50 11.42
N LEU A 459 -4.49 -7.74 11.34
CA LEU A 459 -3.89 -9.03 11.74
C LEU A 459 -3.56 -9.10 13.23
N SER A 460 -3.39 -7.95 13.90
CA SER A 460 -3.01 -7.89 15.30
C SER A 460 -3.40 -6.55 15.92
N ASP A 461 -3.77 -6.57 17.19
CA ASP A 461 -3.94 -5.36 18.00
C ASP A 461 -2.61 -4.62 18.25
N GLY A 462 -1.48 -5.24 17.89
CA GLY A 462 -0.14 -4.65 17.94
C GLY A 462 0.14 -3.64 16.81
N PHE A 463 -0.81 -3.39 15.90
CA PHE A 463 -0.75 -2.25 14.99
C PHE A 463 -1.57 -1.08 15.52
N PHE A 464 -0.91 0.02 15.82
CA PHE A 464 -1.57 1.28 16.09
C PHE A 464 -0.72 2.45 15.66
N TYR A 465 -1.36 3.60 15.48
CA TYR A 465 -0.68 4.86 15.34
C TYR A 465 -1.32 5.87 16.28
N GLU A 466 -0.50 6.71 16.90
CA GLU A 466 -0.94 7.78 17.77
C GLU A 466 -0.31 9.09 17.33
N LYS A 467 -1.10 10.16 17.35
CA LYS A 467 -0.59 11.49 17.02
C LYS A 467 0.30 11.97 18.17
N LEU A 468 1.50 12.47 17.86
CA LEU A 468 2.38 13.03 18.88
C LEU A 468 1.81 14.37 19.35
N SER A 469 1.59 14.49 20.66
CA SER A 469 1.21 15.73 21.32
C SER A 469 2.43 16.40 21.94
N LEU A 470 2.54 17.73 21.79
CA LEU A 470 3.47 18.53 22.59
C LEU A 470 3.08 18.35 24.07
N VAL A 471 4.01 17.85 24.88
CA VAL A 471 3.87 17.77 26.35
C VAL A 471 4.11 19.15 26.95
#